data_AF-B2RJB4-F1
#
_entry.id   AF-B2RJB4-F1
#
_cell.length_a   1.000
_cell.length_b   1.000
_cell.length_c   1.000
_cell.angle_alpha   90.00
_cell.angle_beta   90.00
_cell.angle_gamma   90.00
#
_symmetry.space_group_name_H-M   'P 1'
#
loop_
_entity.id
_entity.type
_entity.pdbx_description
1 polymer ?
#
loop_
_entity_poly.entity_id
_entity_poly.type
_entity_poly.pdbx_seq_one_letter_code
_entity_poly.pdbx_strand_id
1 'polypeptide(L)' 'MEDLFMVSGPRIESKEVYPLDFLFLIVFLSTLSGDTSWYEIEDYAEEYEEVLKSRYETLTIVGVRCLPARCRRPA' A
#
# COMPACT_ATOMS: atom_id res chain seq x y z
N MET A 1 31.04 -3.95 22.38
CA MET A 1 30.29 -2.86 23.05
C MET A 1 29.03 -2.69 22.22
N GLU A 2 28.06 -3.54 22.51
CA GLU A 2 26.80 -3.65 21.79
C GLU A 2 25.73 -3.14 22.75
N ASP A 3 25.45 -1.84 22.70
CA ASP A 3 24.33 -1.22 23.40
C ASP A 3 23.50 -0.48 22.37
N LEU A 4 22.57 -1.21 21.76
CA LEU A 4 21.43 -0.61 21.06
C LEU A 4 20.12 -1.16 21.63
N PHE A 5 20.01 -1.16 22.96
CA PHE A 5 18.72 -1.25 23.63
C PHE A 5 18.05 0.13 23.62
N MET A 6 17.31 0.41 22.55
CA MET A 6 16.18 1.33 22.58
C MET A 6 14.97 0.65 21.94
N VAL A 7 14.42 -0.35 22.61
CA VAL A 7 13.01 -0.73 22.44
C VAL A 7 12.24 -0.02 23.55
N SER A 8 11.83 1.20 23.26
CA SER A 8 10.77 1.86 24.02
C SER A 8 9.89 2.56 23.00
N GLY A 9 8.84 1.87 22.58
CA GLY A 9 7.77 2.43 21.78
C GLY A 9 6.80 3.21 22.66
N PRO A 10 6.47 4.45 22.26
CA PRO A 10 5.16 5.02 22.57
C PRO A 10 4.66 5.87 21.38
N ARG A 11 4.49 5.30 20.18
CA ARG A 11 4.08 6.08 18.98
C ARG A 11 3.13 5.35 18.02
N ILE A 12 2.18 4.56 18.53
CA ILE A 12 0.95 4.29 17.76
C ILE A 12 -0.04 5.37 18.16
N GLU A 13 0.33 6.61 17.89
CA GLU A 13 -0.51 7.78 18.03
C GLU A 13 -0.83 8.19 16.60
N SER A 14 -2.08 7.97 16.19
CA SER A 14 -2.64 8.52 14.94
C SER A 14 -1.99 8.05 13.62
N LYS A 15 -1.29 6.92 13.57
CA LYS A 15 -0.78 6.42 12.28
C LYS A 15 -1.91 5.68 11.56
N GLU A 16 -2.48 6.29 10.52
CA GLU A 16 -3.47 5.64 9.65
C GLU A 16 -2.93 4.27 9.22
N VAL A 17 -3.63 3.22 9.62
CA VAL A 17 -3.26 1.85 9.27
C VAL A 17 -3.77 1.60 7.86
N TYR A 18 -2.87 1.73 6.89
CA TYR A 18 -3.14 1.41 5.50
C TYR A 18 -3.06 -0.10 5.25
N PRO A 19 -3.91 -0.66 4.39
CA PRO A 19 -3.85 -2.09 4.07
C PRO A 19 -2.59 -2.38 3.24
N LEU A 20 -2.07 -3.61 3.37
CA LEU A 20 -0.76 -3.97 2.84
C LEU A 20 -0.69 -3.91 1.31
N ASP A 21 -1.78 -4.28 0.63
CA ASP A 21 -1.94 -4.17 -0.82
C ASP A 21 -1.93 -2.72 -1.32
N PHE A 22 -2.48 -1.79 -0.54
CA PHE A 22 -2.35 -0.36 -0.82
C PHE A 22 -0.91 0.11 -0.67
N LEU A 23 -0.21 -0.29 0.39
CA LEU A 23 1.21 0.03 0.57
C LEU A 23 2.06 -0.53 -0.59
N PHE A 24 1.76 -1.74 -1.06
CA PHE A 24 2.42 -2.30 -2.24
C PHE A 24 2.12 -1.51 -3.52
N LEU A 25 0.88 -1.03 -3.69
CA LEU A 25 0.52 -0.18 -4.84
C LEU A 25 1.36 1.11 -4.85
N ILE A 26 1.52 1.75 -3.69
CA ILE A 26 2.33 2.96 -3.54
C ILE A 26 3.78 2.67 -3.94
N VAL A 27 4.41 1.67 -3.33
CA VAL A 27 5.80 1.27 -3.62
C VAL A 27 5.97 0.87 -5.08
N PHE A 28 4.99 0.20 -5.68
CA PHE A 28 5.04 -0.22 -7.07
C PHE A 28 4.96 0.97 -8.03
N LEU A 29 4.05 1.93 -7.78
CA LEU A 29 3.89 3.09 -8.65
C LEU A 29 5.06 4.07 -8.51
N SER A 30 5.59 4.26 -7.31
CA SER A 30 6.77 5.08 -7.05
C SER A 30 8.02 4.49 -7.71
N THR A 31 8.21 3.17 -7.61
CA THR A 31 9.33 2.52 -8.31
C THR A 31 9.22 2.61 -9.84
N LEU A 32 8.01 2.70 -10.39
CA LEU A 32 7.81 2.95 -11.82
C LEU A 32 8.08 4.42 -12.22
N SER A 33 7.89 5.40 -11.32
CA SER A 33 8.32 6.79 -11.55
C SER A 33 9.83 6.99 -11.40
N GLY A 34 10.54 5.99 -10.88
CA GLY A 34 11.99 6.02 -10.68
C GLY A 34 12.41 6.31 -9.24
N ASP A 35 11.45 6.40 -8.32
CA ASP A 35 11.68 6.60 -6.89
C ASP A 35 12.09 5.28 -6.26
N THR A 36 13.27 5.24 -5.63
CA THR A 36 13.87 3.98 -5.14
C THR A 36 14.23 4.02 -3.67
N SER A 37 14.33 5.21 -3.09
CA SER A 37 14.56 5.38 -1.65
C SER A 37 13.25 5.49 -0.88
N TRP A 38 13.24 5.05 0.38
CA TRP A 38 12.06 5.14 1.24
C TRP A 38 11.54 6.57 1.40
N TYR A 39 12.42 7.57 1.39
CA TYR A 39 12.04 8.98 1.49
C TYR A 39 11.33 9.48 0.24
N GLU A 40 11.86 9.16 -0.95
CA GLU A 40 11.18 9.51 -2.21
C GLU A 40 9.81 8.83 -2.33
N ILE A 41 9.68 7.59 -1.83
CA ILE A 41 8.40 6.88 -1.82
C ILE A 41 7.41 7.52 -0.85
N GLU A 42 7.87 8.01 0.30
CA GLU A 42 7.03 8.74 1.27
C GLU A 42 6.55 10.07 0.67
N ASP A 43 7.44 10.83 0.05
CA ASP A 43 7.12 12.07 -0.65
C ASP A 43 6.12 11.82 -1.80
N TYR A 44 6.33 10.74 -2.59
CA TYR A 44 5.40 10.32 -3.64
C TYR A 44 4.02 9.96 -3.07
N ALA A 45 3.98 9.29 -1.92
CA ALA A 45 2.72 8.91 -1.28
C ALA A 45 1.92 10.13 -0.81
N GLU A 46 2.60 11.16 -0.29
CA GLU A 46 2.00 12.41 0.14
C GLU A 46 1.52 13.24 -1.07
N GLU A 47 2.33 13.37 -2.12
CA GLU A 47 1.99 14.14 -3.32
C GLU A 47 0.78 13.54 -4.07
N TYR A 48 0.69 12.21 -4.15
CA TYR A 48 -0.31 11.50 -4.96
C TYR A 48 -1.41 10.82 -4.13
N GLU A 49 -1.57 11.17 -2.85
CA GLU A 49 -2.45 10.47 -1.90
C GLU A 49 -3.87 10.22 -2.45
N GLU A 50 -4.53 11.27 -2.96
CA GLU A 50 -5.90 11.19 -3.49
C GLU A 50 -5.99 10.28 -4.73
N VAL A 51 -4.99 10.37 -5.61
CA VAL A 51 -4.91 9.58 -6.85
C VAL A 51 -4.67 8.11 -6.52
N LEU A 52 -3.79 7.85 -5.56
CA LEU A 52 -3.49 6.51 -5.06
C LEU A 52 -4.73 5.88 -4.45
N LYS A 53 -5.44 6.59 -3.56
CA LYS A 53 -6.69 6.13 -2.96
C LYS A 53 -7.74 5.80 -4.03
N SER A 54 -7.95 6.70 -5.01
CA SER A 54 -8.90 6.48 -6.11
C SER A 54 -8.54 5.26 -7.00
N ARG A 55 -7.24 5.09 -7.31
CA ARG A 55 -6.76 3.93 -8.08
C ARG A 55 -6.94 2.63 -7.30
N TYR A 56 -6.64 2.66 -6.01
CA TYR A 56 -6.81 1.51 -5.13
C TYR A 56 -8.28 1.10 -5.01
N GLU A 57 -9.21 2.05 -4.86
CA GLU A 57 -10.65 1.79 -4.91
C GLU A 57 -11.08 1.18 -6.24
N THR A 58 -10.57 1.71 -7.36
CA THR A 58 -10.87 1.17 -8.69
C THR A 58 -10.37 -0.27 -8.82
N LEU A 59 -9.14 -0.54 -8.39
CA LEU A 59 -8.52 -1.87 -8.45
C LEU A 59 -9.21 -2.87 -7.52
N THR A 60 -9.64 -2.44 -6.33
CA THR A 60 -10.40 -3.29 -5.41
C THR A 60 -11.81 -3.57 -5.93
N ILE A 61 -12.51 -2.59 -6.52
CA ILE A 61 -13.82 -2.81 -7.16
C ILE A 61 -13.71 -3.75 -8.35
N VAL A 62 -12.70 -3.56 -9.22
CA VAL A 62 -12.45 -4.45 -10.36
C VAL A 62 -12.02 -5.84 -9.88
N GLY A 63 -11.16 -5.95 -8.87
CA GLY A 63 -10.73 -7.20 -8.28
C GLY A 63 -11.88 -7.98 -7.63
N VAL A 64 -12.84 -7.30 -7.00
CA VAL A 64 -14.07 -7.90 -6.46
C VAL A 64 -15.02 -8.34 -7.59
N ARG A 65 -15.09 -7.60 -8.70
CA ARG A 65 -15.86 -8.02 -9.89
C ARG A 65 -15.22 -9.18 -10.65
N CYS A 66 -13.90 -9.37 -10.51
CA CYS A 66 -13.15 -10.48 -11.07
C CYS A 66 -12.97 -11.66 -10.11
N LEU A 67 -13.49 -11.61 -8.86
CA LEU A 67 -13.67 -12.82 -8.09
C LEU A 67 -14.61 -13.73 -8.90
N PRO A 68 -14.17 -14.93 -9.31
CA PRO A 68 -14.95 -15.74 -10.21
C PRO A 68 -16.22 -16.14 -9.45
N ALA A 69 -17.33 -15.51 -9.83
CA ALA A 69 -18.63 -16.10 -9.65
C ALA A 69 -18.55 -17.49 -10.30
N ARG A 70 -18.34 -18.50 -9.46
CA ARG A 70 -18.45 -19.94 -9.73
C ARG A 70 -18.36 -20.30 -11.22
N CYS A 71 -17.19 -20.73 -11.66
CA CYS A 71 -17.08 -21.62 -12.82
C CYS A 71 -17.81 -22.93 -12.47
N ARG A 72 -19.15 -22.96 -12.55
CA ARG A 72 -19.91 -24.21 -12.58
C ARG A 72 -19.55 -24.88 -13.90
N ARG A 73 -18.82 -25.99 -13.84
CA ARG A 73 -18.75 -26.94 -14.96
C ARG A 73 -20.18 -27.30 -15.37
N PRO A 74 -20.54 -27.23 -16.67
CA PRO A 74 -21.70 -27.99 -17.14
C PRO A 74 -21.40 -29.48 -16.93
N ALA A 75 -22.43 -30.20 -16.50
CA ALA A 75 -22.41 -31.66 -16.33
C ALA A 75 -22.26 -32.39 -17.66
#